data_AF-A0A3E0NUX4-F1
#
_entry.id   AF-A0A3E0NUX4-F1
#
_cell.length_a   1.000
_cell.length_b   1.000
_cell.length_c   1.000
_cell.angle_alpha   90.00
_cell.angle_beta   90.00
_cell.angle_gamma   90.00
#
_symmetry.space_group_name_H-M   'P 1'
#
loop_
_entity.id
_entity.type
_entity.pdbx_description
1 polymer ?
#
loop_
_entity_poly.entity_id
_entity_poly.type
_entity_poly.pdbx_seq_one_letter_code
_entity_poly.pdbx_strand_id
1 'polypeptide(L)'
;MNPLKPWMTRLLRFAGCYNLLVGVNLTVFYHELFKFFGLPKPNLIMYVQLVGILVALFGVGYLMVASRPLENRNLLLLGFLSKLLGSILGTGYVLLGKMPLVFLGVLMFSDIVYLPFFWIILRRVYRIAHERAL
;
A
#
# COMPACT_ATOMS: atom_id res chain seq x y z
N MET A 1 -26.55 -5.98 3.92
CA MET A 1 -25.43 -6.62 4.64
C MET A 1 -24.10 -6.02 4.17
N ASN A 2 -23.22 -5.62 5.11
CA ASN A 2 -21.86 -5.19 4.79
C ASN A 2 -21.08 -6.41 4.26
N PRO A 3 -20.53 -6.38 3.04
CA PRO A 3 -19.82 -7.54 2.47
C PRO A 3 -18.51 -7.84 3.20
N LEU A 4 -17.96 -6.87 3.95
CA LEU A 4 -16.76 -7.04 4.75
C LEU A 4 -17.08 -7.46 6.19
N LYS A 5 -16.22 -8.34 6.74
CA LYS A 5 -16.19 -8.60 8.19
C LYS A 5 -15.54 -7.42 8.93
N PRO A 6 -15.83 -7.18 10.22
CA PRO A 6 -15.29 -6.05 10.96
C PRO A 6 -13.75 -5.92 10.92
N TRP A 7 -13.03 -7.05 11.00
CA TRP A 7 -11.57 -7.04 10.92
C TRP A 7 -11.05 -6.58 9.55
N MET A 8 -11.75 -6.90 8.46
CA MET A 8 -11.36 -6.50 7.10
C MET A 8 -11.47 -4.99 6.95
N THR A 9 -12.58 -4.42 7.45
CA THR A 9 -12.79 -2.96 7.45
C THR A 9 -11.74 -2.25 8.31
N ARG A 10 -11.43 -2.77 9.51
CA ARG A 10 -10.39 -2.18 10.38
C ARG A 10 -9.01 -2.26 9.72
N LEU A 11 -8.66 -3.38 9.11
CA LEU A 11 -7.40 -3.55 8.39
C LEU A 11 -7.27 -2.55 7.24
N LEU A 12 -8.29 -2.41 6.40
CA LEU A 12 -8.29 -1.45 5.29
C LEU A 12 -8.20 -0.01 5.77
N ARG A 13 -8.87 0.33 6.89
CA ARG A 13 -8.75 1.65 7.51
C ARG A 13 -7.35 1.91 8.04
N PHE A 14 -6.76 0.93 8.72
CA PHE A 14 -5.39 1.03 9.21
C PHE A 14 -4.40 1.19 8.06
N ALA A 15 -4.47 0.33 7.05
CA ALA A 15 -3.64 0.42 5.85
C ALA A 15 -3.83 1.76 5.12
N GLY A 16 -5.06 2.25 5.04
CA GLY A 16 -5.40 3.54 4.45
C GLY A 16 -4.73 4.71 5.18
N CYS A 17 -4.92 4.80 6.50
CA CYS A 17 -4.32 5.85 7.32
C CYS A 17 -2.79 5.77 7.33
N TYR A 18 -2.22 4.56 7.44
CA TYR A 18 -0.78 4.35 7.37
C TYR A 18 -0.20 4.86 6.05
N ASN A 19 -0.82 4.48 4.92
CA ASN A 19 -0.39 4.94 3.60
C ASN A 19 -0.51 6.46 3.43
N LEU A 20 -1.55 7.10 4.00
CA LEU A 20 -1.66 8.56 4.00
C LEU A 20 -0.50 9.20 4.77
N LEU A 21 -0.19 8.68 5.97
CA LEU A 21 0.92 9.18 6.78
C LEU A 21 2.25 9.01 6.03
N VAL A 22 2.52 7.83 5.47
CA VAL A 22 3.74 7.57 4.70
C VAL A 22 3.81 8.47 3.47
N GLY A 23 2.72 8.61 2.73
CA GLY A 23 2.66 9.44 1.53
C GLY A 23 2.93 10.91 1.83
N VAL A 24 2.29 11.47 2.86
CA VAL A 24 2.55 12.86 3.30
C VAL A 24 4.01 13.03 3.72
N ASN A 25 4.57 12.06 4.44
CA ASN A 25 5.97 12.11 4.86
C ASN A 25 6.95 12.04 3.68
N LEU A 26 6.69 11.21 2.67
CA LEU A 26 7.51 11.12 1.46
C LEU A 26 7.38 12.36 0.55
N THR A 27 6.23 13.02 0.55
CA THR A 27 5.99 14.20 -0.31
C THR A 27 6.48 15.50 0.35
N VAL A 28 6.15 15.72 1.63
CA VAL A 28 6.40 16.99 2.33
C VAL A 28 7.65 16.93 3.19
N PHE A 29 7.84 15.84 3.93
CA PHE A 29 8.91 15.69 4.93
C PHE A 29 10.09 14.83 4.44
N TYR A 30 10.29 14.73 3.12
CA TYR A 30 11.33 13.87 2.53
C TYR A 30 12.72 14.19 3.10
N HIS A 31 13.02 15.47 3.35
CA HIS A 31 14.33 15.89 3.85
C HIS A 31 14.65 15.22 5.19
N GLU A 32 13.70 15.26 6.12
CA GLU A 32 13.82 14.66 7.44
C GLU A 32 13.85 13.14 7.36
N LEU A 33 13.10 12.54 6.44
CA LEU A 33 13.09 11.10 6.20
C LEU A 33 14.47 10.59 5.78
N PHE A 34 15.09 11.18 4.77
CA PHE A 34 16.43 10.80 4.32
C PHE A 34 17.49 11.03 5.41
N LYS A 35 17.36 12.12 6.18
CA LYS A 35 18.25 12.40 7.32
C LYS A 35 18.10 11.36 8.43
N PHE A 36 16.88 11.00 8.78
CA PHE A 36 16.56 10.01 9.82
C PHE A 36 17.12 8.62 9.49
N PHE A 37 17.00 8.19 8.23
CA PHE A 37 17.55 6.91 7.78
C PHE A 37 19.04 6.96 7.42
N GLY A 38 19.70 8.13 7.50
CA GLY A 38 21.11 8.28 7.13
C GLY A 38 21.39 8.00 5.65
N LEU A 39 20.42 8.25 4.77
CA LEU A 39 20.49 7.91 3.36
C LEU A 39 20.86 9.12 2.49
N PRO A 40 21.65 8.92 1.42
CA PRO A 40 21.88 9.97 0.44
C PRO A 40 20.57 10.33 -0.27
N LYS A 41 20.32 11.62 -0.42
CA LYS A 41 19.17 12.09 -1.20
C LYS A 41 19.42 11.85 -2.69
N PRO A 42 18.42 11.39 -3.44
CA PRO A 42 18.52 11.31 -4.89
C PRO A 42 18.63 12.72 -5.50
N ASN A 43 19.35 12.84 -6.62
CA ASN A 43 19.54 14.12 -7.32
C ASN A 43 18.21 14.75 -7.75
N LEU A 44 17.26 13.94 -8.22
CA LEU A 44 15.92 14.40 -8.58
C LEU A 44 14.90 13.91 -7.55
N ILE A 45 14.56 14.77 -6.60
CA ILE A 45 13.65 14.42 -5.50
C ILE A 45 12.20 14.19 -5.94
N MET A 46 11.81 14.76 -7.08
CA MET A 46 10.47 14.65 -7.65
C MET A 46 9.97 13.19 -7.68
N TYR A 47 10.85 12.22 -7.97
CA TYR A 47 10.47 10.80 -7.99
C TYR A 47 10.03 10.27 -6.61
N VAL A 48 10.69 10.69 -5.53
CA VAL A 48 10.30 10.31 -4.16
C VAL A 48 8.96 10.95 -3.81
N GLN A 49 8.79 12.24 -4.15
CA GLN A 49 7.55 12.95 -3.86
C GLN A 49 6.37 12.39 -4.65
N LEU A 50 6.59 12.02 -5.91
CA LEU A 50 5.61 11.36 -6.76
C LEU A 50 5.20 10.00 -6.18
N VAL A 51 6.17 9.19 -5.72
CA VAL A 51 5.88 7.95 -4.99
C VAL A 51 5.05 8.24 -3.73
N GLY A 52 5.39 9.28 -2.97
CA GLY A 52 4.60 9.70 -1.81
C GLY A 52 3.15 10.04 -2.15
N ILE A 53 2.91 10.77 -3.24
CA ILE A 53 1.57 11.10 -3.73
C ILE A 53 0.82 9.82 -4.11
N LEU A 54 1.44 8.91 -4.87
CA LEU A 54 0.81 7.65 -5.27
C LEU A 54 0.47 6.77 -4.06
N VAL A 55 1.37 6.69 -3.07
CA VAL A 55 1.14 5.96 -1.81
C VAL A 55 -0.04 6.57 -1.05
N ALA A 56 -0.13 7.90 -0.95
CA ALA A 56 -1.26 8.59 -0.34
C ALA A 56 -2.58 8.30 -1.08
N LEU A 57 -2.58 8.31 -2.42
CA LEU A 57 -3.76 7.98 -3.23
C LEU A 57 -4.25 6.54 -3.00
N PHE A 58 -3.33 5.58 -2.87
CA PHE A 58 -3.70 4.23 -2.44
C PHE A 58 -4.30 4.22 -1.03
N GLY A 59 -3.77 5.04 -0.12
CA GLY A 59 -4.34 5.25 1.21
C GLY A 59 -5.82 5.69 1.15
N VAL A 60 -6.12 6.70 0.34
CA VAL A 60 -7.51 7.12 0.06
C VAL A 60 -8.32 5.97 -0.53
N GLY A 61 -7.77 5.25 -1.51
CA GLY A 61 -8.42 4.10 -2.13
C GLY A 61 -8.81 3.03 -1.11
N TYR A 62 -7.96 2.71 -0.15
CA TYR A 62 -8.28 1.72 0.90
C TYR A 62 -9.40 2.20 1.83
N LEU A 63 -9.46 3.49 2.14
CA LEU A 63 -10.57 4.07 2.91
C LEU A 63 -11.89 4.05 2.14
N MET A 64 -11.84 4.30 0.83
CA MET A 64 -13.00 4.17 -0.07
C MET A 64 -13.49 2.72 -0.12
N VAL A 65 -12.59 1.74 -0.24
CA VAL A 65 -12.92 0.31 -0.19
C VAL A 65 -13.50 -0.08 1.17
N ALA A 66 -12.94 0.42 2.27
CA ALA A 66 -13.47 0.15 3.61
C ALA A 66 -14.92 0.65 3.79
N SER A 67 -15.29 1.71 3.08
CA SER A 67 -16.61 2.35 3.17
C SER A 67 -17.62 1.74 2.19
N ARG A 68 -17.23 1.56 0.93
CA ARG A 68 -18.06 1.00 -0.14
C ARG A 68 -17.27 -0.05 -0.93
N PRO A 69 -17.09 -1.25 -0.35
CA PRO A 69 -16.21 -2.29 -0.87
C PRO A 69 -16.57 -2.84 -2.25
N LEU A 70 -17.87 -2.99 -2.56
CA LEU A 70 -18.28 -3.54 -3.87
C LEU A 70 -18.03 -2.52 -4.99
N GLU A 71 -18.40 -1.25 -4.77
CA GLU A 71 -18.19 -0.15 -5.72
C GLU A 71 -16.70 0.06 -6.01
N ASN A 72 -15.88 0.00 -4.96
CA ASN A 72 -14.46 0.35 -5.03
C ASN A 72 -13.51 -0.86 -5.19
N ARG A 73 -14.04 -2.06 -5.47
CA ARG A 73 -13.25 -3.32 -5.52
C ARG A 73 -12.01 -3.25 -6.43
N ASN A 74 -12.10 -2.51 -7.54
CA ASN A 74 -10.98 -2.34 -8.48
C ASN A 74 -9.84 -1.51 -7.86
N LEU A 75 -10.12 -0.58 -6.93
CA LEU A 75 -9.08 0.14 -6.20
C LEU A 75 -8.28 -0.81 -5.28
N LEU A 76 -8.95 -1.78 -4.66
CA LEU A 76 -8.27 -2.82 -3.88
C LEU A 76 -7.42 -3.73 -4.77
N LEU A 77 -7.89 -4.07 -5.98
CA LEU A 77 -7.10 -4.82 -6.96
C LEU A 77 -5.83 -4.07 -7.34
N LEU A 78 -5.93 -2.79 -7.71
CA LEU A 78 -4.77 -1.96 -8.06
C LEU A 78 -3.81 -1.83 -6.88
N GLY A 79 -4.34 -1.65 -5.66
CA GLY A 79 -3.52 -1.62 -4.45
C GLY A 79 -2.80 -2.95 -4.20
N PHE A 80 -3.47 -4.08 -4.38
CA PHE A 80 -2.84 -5.40 -4.26
C PHE A 80 -1.72 -5.59 -5.28
N LEU A 81 -1.97 -5.25 -6.56
CA LEU A 81 -0.97 -5.36 -7.62
C LEU A 81 0.22 -4.44 -7.36
N SER A 82 -0.02 -3.20 -6.95
CA SER A 82 1.04 -2.25 -6.58
C SER A 82 1.92 -2.80 -5.46
N LYS A 83 1.32 -3.32 -4.38
CA LYS A 83 2.07 -3.94 -3.28
C LYS A 83 2.85 -5.17 -3.73
N LEU A 84 2.26 -6.02 -4.56
CA LEU A 84 2.91 -7.23 -5.05
C LEU A 84 4.14 -6.90 -5.91
N LEU A 85 3.94 -6.04 -6.93
CA LEU A 85 5.02 -5.63 -7.84
C LEU A 85 6.10 -4.83 -7.10
N GLY A 86 5.70 -3.92 -6.21
CA GLY A 86 6.63 -3.17 -5.36
C GLY A 86 7.45 -4.07 -4.44
N SER A 87 6.81 -5.10 -3.86
CA SER A 87 7.50 -6.09 -3.02
C SER A 87 8.52 -6.91 -3.81
N ILE A 88 8.16 -7.36 -5.01
CA ILE A 88 9.08 -8.10 -5.90
C ILE A 88 10.27 -7.23 -6.28
N LEU A 89 10.02 -5.99 -6.72
CA LEU A 89 11.06 -5.05 -7.11
C LEU A 89 11.99 -4.71 -5.93
N GLY A 90 11.43 -4.31 -4.79
CA GLY A 90 12.19 -3.92 -3.60
C GLY A 90 13.04 -5.07 -3.06
N THR A 91 12.46 -6.27 -2.96
CA THR A 91 13.20 -7.47 -2.53
C THR A 91 14.34 -7.79 -3.50
N GLY A 92 14.10 -7.69 -4.81
CA GLY A 92 15.16 -7.86 -5.82
C GLY A 92 16.33 -6.90 -5.65
N TYR A 93 16.07 -5.61 -5.37
CA TYR A 93 17.13 -4.63 -5.12
C TYR A 93 17.95 -4.93 -3.87
N VAL A 94 17.31 -5.41 -2.81
CA VAL A 94 18.01 -5.83 -1.58
C VAL A 94 18.87 -7.07 -1.86
N LEU A 95 18.32 -8.09 -2.53
CA LEU A 95 19.05 -9.33 -2.86
C LEU A 95 20.24 -9.09 -3.80
N LEU A 96 20.15 -8.09 -4.68
CA LEU A 96 21.23 -7.67 -5.57
C LEU A 96 22.28 -6.77 -4.88
N GLY A 97 22.15 -6.50 -3.58
CA GLY A 97 23.07 -5.64 -2.83
C GLY A 97 22.97 -4.15 -3.16
N LYS A 98 21.92 -3.72 -3.87
CA LYS A 98 21.69 -2.30 -4.24
C LYS A 98 21.00 -1.50 -3.15
N MET A 99 20.44 -2.16 -2.14
CA MET A 99 19.81 -1.55 -0.97
C MET A 99 20.20 -2.28 0.32
N PRO A 100 20.34 -1.56 1.45
CA PRO A 100 20.61 -2.18 2.75
C PRO A 100 19.55 -3.20 3.16
N LEU A 101 19.95 -4.27 3.85
CA LEU A 101 19.05 -5.34 4.30
C LEU A 101 17.91 -4.83 5.20
N VAL A 102 18.12 -3.74 5.93
CA VAL A 102 17.10 -3.11 6.79
C VAL A 102 15.83 -2.72 6.01
N PHE A 103 15.97 -2.43 4.71
CA PHE A 103 14.84 -2.12 3.83
C PHE A 103 13.90 -3.31 3.63
N LEU A 104 14.39 -4.54 3.75
CA LEU A 104 13.52 -5.72 3.72
C LEU A 104 12.53 -5.68 4.89
N GLY A 105 12.98 -5.24 6.08
CA GLY A 105 12.09 -5.01 7.23
C GLY A 105 11.03 -3.95 6.92
N VAL A 106 11.45 -2.80 6.39
CA VAL A 106 10.53 -1.71 6.00
C VAL A 106 9.49 -2.21 4.97
N LEU A 107 9.93 -2.96 3.95
CA LEU A 107 9.10 -3.53 2.91
C LEU A 107 8.12 -4.58 3.46
N MET A 108 8.57 -5.38 4.42
CA MET A 108 7.73 -6.38 5.09
C MET A 108 6.55 -5.72 5.81
N PHE A 109 6.84 -4.70 6.62
CA PHE A 109 5.82 -3.97 7.37
C PHE A 109 4.93 -3.08 6.52
N SER A 110 5.43 -2.58 5.39
CA SER A 110 4.70 -1.64 4.54
C SER A 110 3.84 -2.35 3.49
N ASP A 111 4.29 -3.46 2.93
CA ASP A 111 3.67 -4.07 1.74
C ASP A 111 3.38 -5.56 1.91
N ILE A 112 4.40 -6.36 2.20
CA ILE A 112 4.32 -7.82 2.06
C ILE A 112 3.31 -8.43 3.03
N VAL A 113 3.28 -7.94 4.28
CA VAL A 113 2.35 -8.45 5.30
C VAL A 113 0.88 -8.29 4.88
N TYR A 114 0.55 -7.29 4.05
CA TYR A 114 -0.84 -7.01 3.64
C TYR A 114 -1.32 -7.90 2.48
N LEU A 115 -0.42 -8.48 1.69
CA LEU A 115 -0.75 -9.27 0.50
C LEU A 115 -1.75 -10.41 0.76
N PRO A 116 -1.53 -11.32 1.74
CA PRO A 116 -2.49 -12.41 1.98
C PRO A 116 -3.87 -11.89 2.39
N PHE A 117 -3.91 -10.83 3.21
CA PHE A 117 -5.18 -10.26 3.66
C PHE A 117 -5.93 -9.54 2.54
N PHE A 118 -5.22 -8.75 1.73
CA PHE A 118 -5.79 -8.07 0.58
C PHE A 118 -6.36 -9.09 -0.40
N TRP A 119 -5.65 -10.19 -0.65
CA TRP A 119 -6.13 -11.28 -1.48
C TRP A 119 -7.42 -11.92 -0.96
N ILE A 120 -7.49 -12.21 0.34
CA ILE A 120 -8.71 -12.76 0.99
C ILE A 120 -9.89 -11.79 0.84
N ILE A 121 -9.67 -10.49 1.07
CA ILE A 121 -10.72 -9.47 0.95
C ILE A 121 -11.16 -9.35 -0.52
N LEU A 122 -10.21 -9.33 -1.46
CA LEU A 122 -10.48 -9.23 -2.88
C LEU A 122 -11.36 -10.39 -3.35
N ARG A 123 -10.96 -11.65 -3.08
CA ARG A 123 -11.74 -12.84 -3.44
C ARG A 123 -13.17 -12.76 -2.92
N ARG A 124 -13.34 -12.33 -1.66
CA ARG A 124 -14.66 -12.20 -1.04
C ARG A 124 -15.52 -11.14 -1.73
N VAL A 125 -14.96 -9.95 -1.97
CA VAL A 125 -15.68 -8.83 -2.58
C VAL A 125 -16.09 -9.16 -4.02
N TYR A 126 -15.21 -9.77 -4.80
CA TYR A 126 -15.53 -10.18 -6.18
C TYR A 126 -16.58 -11.29 -6.24
N ARG A 127 -16.49 -12.28 -5.34
CA ARG A 127 -17.51 -13.34 -5.27
C ARG A 127 -18.90 -12.77 -4.98
N ILE A 128 -19.02 -11.91 -3.96
CA ILE A 128 -20.30 -11.27 -3.60
C ILE A 128 -20.79 -10.34 -4.72
N ALA A 129 -19.88 -9.63 -5.41
CA ALA A 129 -20.26 -8.79 -6.54
C ALA A 129 -20.83 -9.61 -7.70
N HIS A 130 -20.25 -10.79 -7.97
CA HIS A 130 -20.75 -11.71 -8.99
C HIS A 130 -22.12 -12.30 -8.61
N GLU A 131 -22.29 -12.75 -7.36
CA GLU A 131 -23.57 -13.27 -6.84
C GLU A 131 -24.72 -12.25 -6.93
N ARG A 132 -24.44 -10.95 -6.89
CA ARG A 132 -25.45 -9.87 -7.01
C ARG A 132 -25.76 -9.46 -8.46
N ALA A 133 -24.95 -9.90 -9.41
CA ALA A 133 -25.13 -9.59 -10.83
C ALA A 133 -25.94 -10.66 -11.56
N LEU A 134 -26.15 -11.82 -10.90
CA LEU A 134 -27.07 -12.90 -11.29
C LEU A 134 -28.43 -12.67 -10.65
#